data_AF-A0A0C3NBC5-F1
#
_entry.id   AF-A0A0C3NBC5-F1
#
_cell.length_a   1.000
_cell.length_b   1.000
_cell.length_c   1.000
_cell.angle_alpha   90.00
_cell.angle_beta   90.00
_cell.angle_gamma   90.00
#
_symmetry.space_group_name_H-M   'P 1'
#
loop_
_entity.id
_entity.type
_entity.pdbx_description
1 polymer ?
#
loop_
_entity_poly.entity_id
_entity_poly.type
_entity_poly.pdbx_seq_one_letter_code
_entity_poly.pdbx_strand_id
1 'polypeptide(L)'
;GLISDGFLDSLNLAVNAEFHFLTCQVCEMALRAGEVKGHLAKIHGRQATYSDMTLKLAMASLEVTEQLPTGITGPRTIVHGLKVIEAMACSHCDFLSRSAERLRKHHSRDHPMETRPKHWRACKVQ
;
A
#
# COMPACT_ATOMS: atom_id res chain seq x y z
N GLY A 1 -3.32 3.76 13.72
CA GLY A 1 -2.35 2.85 14.35
C GLY A 1 -2.42 1.47 13.73
N LEU A 2 -1.79 0.49 14.37
CA LEU A 2 -1.82 -0.92 13.96
C LEU A 2 -2.42 -1.76 15.09
N ILE A 3 -3.21 -2.76 14.72
CA ILE A 3 -3.85 -3.72 15.63
C ILE A 3 -3.35 -5.10 15.24
N SER A 4 -3.00 -5.93 16.20
CA SER A 4 -2.54 -7.29 15.91
C SER A 4 -2.92 -8.24 17.04
N ASP A 5 -2.86 -9.53 16.77
CA ASP A 5 -2.94 -10.60 17.75
C ASP A 5 -1.68 -11.48 17.67
N GLY A 6 -1.54 -12.42 18.60
CA GLY A 6 -0.35 -13.28 18.66
C GLY A 6 -0.12 -14.12 17.40
N PHE A 7 -1.18 -14.44 16.64
CA PHE A 7 -1.06 -15.17 15.39
C PHE A 7 -0.55 -14.26 14.27
N LEU A 8 -1.15 -13.09 14.08
CA LEU A 8 -0.71 -12.12 13.06
C LEU A 8 0.72 -11.64 13.32
N ASP A 9 1.07 -11.37 14.59
CA ASP A 9 2.43 -11.00 14.98
C ASP A 9 3.45 -12.07 14.61
N SER A 10 3.11 -13.36 14.78
CA SER A 10 4.01 -14.47 14.41
C SER A 10 4.32 -14.50 12.90
N LEU A 11 3.45 -13.90 12.08
CA LEU A 11 3.59 -13.78 10.63
C LEU A 11 4.14 -12.41 10.20
N ASN A 12 4.49 -11.53 11.14
CA ASN A 12 4.77 -10.11 10.90
C ASN A 12 3.65 -9.40 10.15
N LEU A 13 2.40 -9.73 10.48
CA LEU A 13 1.22 -9.07 9.96
C LEU A 13 0.61 -8.21 11.05
N ALA A 14 -0.06 -7.14 10.65
CA ALA A 14 -0.96 -6.39 11.51
C ALA A 14 -2.12 -5.82 10.69
N VAL A 15 -3.19 -5.46 11.34
CA VAL A 15 -4.35 -4.78 10.76
C VAL A 15 -4.15 -3.27 10.87
N ASN A 16 -4.34 -2.56 9.76
CA ASN A 16 -4.43 -1.11 9.78
C ASN A 16 -5.70 -0.68 10.51
N ALA A 17 -5.60 0.09 11.59
CA ALA A 17 -6.75 0.45 12.43
C ALA A 17 -7.76 1.41 11.76
N GLU A 18 -7.38 2.08 10.67
CA GLU A 18 -8.24 3.06 9.98
C GLU A 18 -9.06 2.38 8.88
N PHE A 19 -8.42 1.55 8.07
CA PHE A 19 -9.01 0.91 6.89
C PHE A 19 -9.27 -0.57 7.04
N HIS A 20 -8.84 -1.17 8.15
CA HIS A 20 -9.04 -2.56 8.48
C HIS A 20 -8.47 -3.55 7.44
N PHE A 21 -7.44 -3.17 6.67
CA PHE A 21 -6.72 -4.11 5.81
C PHE A 21 -5.49 -4.72 6.50
N LEU A 22 -5.03 -5.87 6.03
CA LEU A 22 -3.78 -6.48 6.49
C LEU A 22 -2.56 -5.75 5.94
N THR A 23 -1.56 -5.60 6.78
CA THR A 23 -0.25 -5.02 6.46
C THR A 23 0.85 -6.01 6.79
N CYS A 24 1.82 -6.17 5.90
CA CYS A 24 3.08 -6.81 6.24
C CYS A 24 4.00 -5.80 6.91
N GLN A 25 4.38 -6.05 8.15
CA GLN A 25 5.24 -5.16 8.96
C GLN A 25 6.68 -5.10 8.47
N VAL A 26 7.13 -6.11 7.72
CA VAL A 26 8.49 -6.14 7.14
C VAL A 26 8.54 -5.41 5.80
N CYS A 27 7.54 -5.64 4.94
CA CYS A 27 7.48 -5.04 3.61
C CYS A 27 6.82 -3.66 3.61
N GLU A 28 6.11 -3.31 4.68
CA GLU A 28 5.31 -2.10 4.83
C GLU A 28 4.31 -1.94 3.66
N MET A 29 3.54 -2.99 3.39
CA MET A 29 2.57 -3.01 2.29
C MET A 29 1.25 -3.62 2.72
N ALA A 30 0.16 -3.16 2.08
CA ALA A 30 -1.15 -3.77 2.23
C ALA A 30 -1.21 -5.12 1.50
N LEU A 31 -1.94 -6.07 2.07
CA LEU A 31 -2.20 -7.38 1.50
C LEU A 31 -3.70 -7.67 1.52
N ARG A 32 -4.23 -8.22 0.44
CA ARG A 32 -5.54 -8.88 0.45
C ARG A 32 -5.42 -10.21 1.19
N ALA A 33 -6.53 -10.68 1.76
CA ALA A 33 -6.59 -11.97 2.44
C ALA A 33 -6.01 -13.12 1.59
N GLY A 34 -6.42 -13.18 0.31
CA GLY A 34 -5.96 -14.20 -0.63
C GLY A 34 -4.49 -14.09 -1.05
N GLU A 35 -3.82 -12.97 -0.76
CA GLU A 35 -2.41 -12.74 -1.12
C GLU A 35 -1.45 -13.16 0.00
N VAL A 36 -1.93 -13.25 1.25
CA VAL A 36 -1.09 -13.47 2.44
C VAL A 36 -0.23 -14.73 2.30
N LYS A 37 -0.84 -15.87 2.00
CA LYS A 37 -0.12 -17.16 1.86
C LYS A 37 0.98 -17.07 0.80
N GLY A 38 0.65 -16.53 -0.36
CA GLY A 38 1.58 -16.38 -1.48
C GLY A 38 2.71 -15.41 -1.16
N HIS A 39 2.39 -14.30 -0.50
CA HIS A 39 3.36 -13.30 -0.04
C HIS A 39 4.34 -13.90 0.97
N LEU A 40 3.84 -14.55 2.03
CA LEU A 40 4.67 -15.18 3.06
C LEU A 40 5.58 -16.27 2.48
N ALA A 41 5.08 -17.08 1.55
CA ALA A 41 5.87 -18.10 0.89
C ALA A 41 6.99 -17.50 0.01
N LYS A 42 6.65 -16.55 -0.87
CA LYS A 42 7.56 -16.01 -1.88
C LYS A 42 8.57 -15.00 -1.34
N ILE A 43 8.13 -14.13 -0.43
CA ILE A 43 8.93 -13.00 0.05
C ILE A 43 9.64 -13.34 1.35
N HIS A 44 9.00 -14.14 2.22
CA HIS A 44 9.52 -14.44 3.55
C HIS A 44 9.95 -15.90 3.75
N GLY A 45 9.63 -16.82 2.84
CA GLY A 45 9.92 -18.24 2.99
C GLY A 45 9.17 -18.93 4.14
N ARG A 46 8.04 -18.37 4.62
CA ARG A 46 7.34 -18.78 5.85
C ARG A 46 6.00 -19.48 5.61
N GLN A 47 5.92 -20.38 4.63
CA GLN A 47 4.66 -21.08 4.36
C GLN A 47 4.24 -22.02 5.51
N ALA A 48 5.18 -22.59 6.26
CA ALA A 48 4.88 -23.60 7.28
C ALA A 48 4.17 -23.04 8.53
N THR A 49 4.33 -21.75 8.83
CA THR A 49 3.66 -21.09 9.97
C THR A 49 2.26 -20.57 9.63
N TYR A 50 1.84 -20.69 8.37
CA TYR A 50 0.57 -20.19 7.89
C TYR A 50 -0.56 -21.20 8.06
N SER A 51 -1.72 -20.73 8.54
CA SER A 51 -2.97 -21.50 8.64
C SER A 51 -4.12 -20.68 8.07
N ASP A 52 -4.78 -21.19 7.03
CA ASP A 52 -5.95 -20.54 6.41
C ASP A 52 -7.10 -20.35 7.42
N MET A 53 -7.34 -21.35 8.26
CA MET A 53 -8.39 -21.29 9.28
C MET A 53 -8.07 -20.24 10.34
N THR A 54 -6.83 -20.23 10.84
CA THR A 54 -6.43 -19.29 11.90
C THR A 54 -6.39 -17.86 11.36
N LEU A 55 -5.97 -17.64 10.12
CA LEU A 55 -6.05 -16.34 9.47
C LEU A 55 -7.49 -15.85 9.37
N LYS A 56 -8.42 -16.69 8.92
CA LYS A 56 -9.84 -16.31 8.83
C LYS A 56 -10.43 -15.94 10.19
N LEU A 57 -10.07 -16.67 11.25
CA LEU A 57 -10.51 -16.36 12.62
C LEU A 57 -9.94 -15.02 13.11
N ALA A 58 -8.64 -14.78 12.93
CA ALA A 58 -8.01 -13.51 13.29
C ALA A 58 -8.61 -12.34 12.50
N MET A 59 -8.82 -12.52 11.20
CA MET A 59 -9.47 -11.53 10.33
C MET A 59 -10.90 -11.21 10.79
N ALA A 60 -11.70 -12.22 11.12
CA ALA A 60 -13.05 -12.02 11.62
C ALA A 60 -13.07 -11.30 12.98
N SER A 61 -12.15 -11.67 13.88
CA SER A 61 -12.01 -11.06 15.21
C SER A 61 -11.59 -9.59 15.16
N LEU A 62 -10.81 -9.20 14.15
CA LEU A 62 -10.27 -7.85 13.99
C LEU A 62 -10.99 -7.06 12.89
N GLU A 63 -12.15 -7.54 12.44
CA GLU A 63 -13.01 -6.91 11.44
C GLU A 63 -12.27 -6.54 10.14
N VAL A 64 -11.35 -7.40 9.71
CA VAL A 64 -10.50 -7.16 8.55
C VAL A 64 -11.30 -7.18 7.26
N THR A 65 -11.09 -6.18 6.40
CA THR A 65 -11.65 -6.15 5.05
C THR A 65 -10.91 -7.11 4.13
N GLU A 66 -11.64 -7.94 3.39
CA GLU A 66 -11.02 -8.86 2.42
C GLU A 66 -10.39 -8.14 1.22
N GLN A 67 -10.94 -6.97 0.88
CA GLN A 67 -10.50 -6.13 -0.24
C GLN A 67 -9.80 -4.88 0.28
N LEU A 68 -8.86 -4.39 -0.54
CA LEU A 68 -8.22 -3.11 -0.29
C LEU A 68 -9.15 -1.96 -0.71
N PRO A 69 -9.16 -0.84 0.05
CA PRO A 69 -9.95 0.34 -0.31
C PRO A 69 -9.46 0.94 -1.63
N THR A 70 -10.39 1.20 -2.55
CA THR A 70 -10.09 1.79 -3.88
C THR A 70 -10.48 3.25 -4.00
N GLY A 71 -11.31 3.76 -3.09
CA GLY A 71 -11.85 5.12 -3.10
C GLY A 71 -11.00 6.16 -2.35
N ILE A 72 -9.73 5.87 -2.07
CA ILE A 72 -8.85 6.80 -1.34
C ILE A 72 -8.27 7.80 -2.35
N THR A 73 -8.65 9.07 -2.21
CA THR A 73 -8.16 10.16 -3.07
C THR A 73 -7.71 11.36 -2.24
N GLY A 74 -6.84 12.17 -2.84
CA GLY A 74 -6.38 13.44 -2.28
C GLY A 74 -5.28 13.32 -1.22
N PRO A 75 -4.76 14.48 -0.77
CA PRO A 75 -3.77 14.55 0.30
C PRO A 75 -4.33 14.04 1.62
N ARG A 76 -3.52 13.30 2.37
CA ARG A 76 -3.92 12.72 3.66
C ARG A 76 -2.74 12.54 4.60
N THR A 77 -3.05 12.29 5.86
CA THR A 77 -2.08 11.81 6.84
C THR A 77 -1.57 10.42 6.48
N ILE A 78 -0.39 10.10 7.00
CA ILE A 78 0.29 8.82 6.79
C ILE A 78 -0.63 7.67 7.22
N VAL A 79 -0.80 6.70 6.32
CA VAL A 79 -1.49 5.44 6.61
C VAL A 79 -0.49 4.50 7.29
N HIS A 80 -0.81 4.09 8.51
CA HIS A 80 0.07 3.22 9.29
C HIS A 80 0.27 1.84 8.63
N GLY A 81 1.50 1.31 8.74
CA GLY A 81 1.88 0.02 8.17
C GLY A 81 2.13 0.03 6.66
N LEU A 82 2.06 1.19 6.01
CA LEU A 82 2.43 1.37 4.61
C LEU A 82 3.73 2.16 4.48
N LYS A 83 4.56 1.77 3.52
CA LYS A 83 5.81 2.45 3.22
C LYS A 83 5.55 3.81 2.62
N VAL A 84 6.17 4.84 3.18
CA VAL A 84 6.22 6.16 2.57
C VAL A 84 7.34 6.19 1.53
N ILE A 85 7.01 6.59 0.31
CA ILE A 85 7.93 6.57 -0.81
C ILE A 85 8.00 7.96 -1.45
N GLU A 86 9.23 8.43 -1.68
CA GLU A 86 9.48 9.65 -2.45
C GLU A 86 8.99 9.49 -3.89
N ALA A 87 8.26 10.49 -4.36
CA ALA A 87 7.66 10.55 -5.67
C ALA A 87 7.66 11.99 -6.19
N MET A 88 7.07 12.15 -7.37
CA MET A 88 6.92 13.43 -8.04
C MET A 88 5.48 13.57 -8.51
N ALA A 89 4.98 14.80 -8.51
CA ALA A 89 3.64 15.15 -8.95
C ALA A 89 3.68 15.90 -10.28
N CYS A 90 2.67 15.68 -11.10
CA CYS A 90 2.36 16.58 -12.20
C CYS A 90 2.00 17.97 -11.65
N SER A 91 2.33 19.03 -12.40
CA SER A 91 2.01 20.40 -12.02
C SER A 91 0.60 20.83 -12.44
N HIS A 92 -0.05 20.05 -13.32
CA HIS A 92 -1.33 20.41 -13.96
C HIS A 92 -2.48 19.47 -13.59
N CYS A 93 -2.21 18.35 -12.92
CA CYS A 93 -3.23 17.43 -12.43
C CYS A 93 -2.72 16.60 -11.25
N ASP A 94 -3.57 15.71 -10.73
CA ASP A 94 -3.27 14.84 -9.57
C ASP A 94 -2.43 13.60 -9.92
N PHE A 95 -1.89 13.50 -11.13
CA PHE A 95 -1.04 12.37 -11.51
C PHE A 95 0.28 12.39 -10.74
N LEU A 96 0.59 11.27 -10.07
CA LEU A 96 1.82 11.06 -9.31
C LEU A 96 2.65 9.94 -9.92
N SER A 97 3.97 10.06 -9.86
CA SER A 97 4.85 8.97 -10.27
C SER A 97 6.18 9.00 -9.53
N ARG A 98 6.73 7.81 -9.30
CA ARG A 98 8.12 7.63 -8.86
C ARG A 98 9.14 7.77 -10.00
N SER A 99 8.67 7.85 -11.25
CA SER A 99 9.53 7.91 -12.43
C SER A 99 9.33 9.23 -13.18
N ALA A 100 10.41 10.01 -13.28
CA ALA A 100 10.42 11.26 -14.04
C ALA A 100 10.14 11.01 -15.54
N GLU A 101 10.57 9.87 -16.06
CA GLU A 101 10.28 9.41 -17.42
C GLU A 101 8.77 9.21 -17.65
N ARG A 102 8.08 8.53 -16.72
CA ARG A 102 6.62 8.34 -16.80
C ARG A 102 5.88 9.67 -16.69
N LEU A 103 6.30 10.56 -15.80
CA LEU A 103 5.74 11.91 -15.68
C LEU A 103 5.92 12.71 -16.97
N ARG A 104 7.09 12.64 -17.60
CA ARG A 104 7.34 13.30 -18.88
C ARG A 104 6.39 12.78 -19.97
N LYS A 105 6.22 11.46 -20.07
CA LYS A 105 5.31 10.83 -21.03
C LYS A 105 3.85 11.21 -20.77
N HIS A 106 3.42 11.16 -19.50
CA HIS A 106 2.10 11.63 -19.09
C HIS A 106 1.87 13.08 -19.49
N HIS A 107 2.79 14.00 -19.15
CA HIS A 107 2.65 15.40 -19.47
C HIS A 107 2.58 15.67 -20.99
N SER A 108 3.45 15.04 -21.78
CA SER A 108 3.42 15.21 -23.24
C SER A 108 2.13 14.70 -23.88
N ARG A 109 1.48 13.69 -23.28
CA ARG A 109 0.24 13.09 -23.79
C ARG A 109 -1.00 13.83 -23.31
N ASP A 110 -1.06 14.13 -22.02
CA ASP A 110 -2.27 14.58 -21.32
C ASP A 110 -2.29 16.12 -21.13
N HIS A 111 -1.14 16.77 -21.29
CA HIS A 111 -0.96 18.23 -21.23
C HIS A 111 -0.12 18.76 -22.41
N PRO A 112 -0.49 18.47 -23.67
CA PRO A 112 0.33 18.79 -24.85
C PRO A 112 0.48 20.30 -25.12
N MET A 113 -0.46 21.12 -24.61
CA MET A 113 -0.46 22.58 -24.77
C MET A 113 0.25 23.31 -23.62
N GLU A 114 0.57 22.61 -22.54
CA GLU A 114 1.21 23.20 -21.37
C GLU A 114 2.74 23.17 -21.52
N THR A 115 3.41 24.19 -20.98
CA THR A 115 4.88 24.20 -20.97
C THR A 115 5.38 23.16 -19.98
N ARG A 116 6.19 22.22 -20.47
CA ARG A 116 6.77 21.19 -19.61
C ARG A 116 7.62 21.81 -18.49
N PRO A 117 7.36 21.46 -17.21
CA PRO A 117 8.17 21.93 -16.09
C PRO A 117 9.65 21.54 -16.23
N LYS A 118 10.54 22.43 -15.77
CA LYS A 118 11.98 22.13 -15.64
C LYS A 118 12.25 21.14 -14.51
N HIS A 119 11.45 21.21 -13.45
CA HIS A 119 11.50 20.32 -12.29
C HIS A 119 10.08 19.86 -11.95
N TRP A 120 9.95 18.61 -11.55
CA TRP A 120 8.69 18.08 -11.03
C TRP A 120 8.56 18.41 -9.55
N ARG A 121 7.33 18.65 -9.07
CA ARG A 121 7.08 18.91 -7.65
C ARG A 121 7.31 17.61 -6.87
N ALA A 122 8.25 17.62 -5.93
CA ALA A 122 8.49 16.48 -5.05
C ALA A 122 7.27 16.25 -4.14
N CYS A 123 6.93 14.98 -3.91
CA CYS A 123 5.86 14.58 -3.00
C CYS A 123 6.17 13.20 -2.41
N LYS A 124 5.32 12.74 -1.49
CA LYS A 124 5.36 11.41 -0.90
C LYS A 124 4.09 10.65 -1.25
N VAL A 125 4.20 9.36 -1.51
CA VAL A 125 3.08 8.45 -1.78
C VAL A 125 3.17 7.20 -0.90
N GLN A 126 2.03 6.56 -0.66
CA GLN A 126 1.88 5.28 0.02
C GLN A 126 0.94 4.39 -0.81
#